data_AF-A0A973FR20-F1
#
_entry.id   AF-A0A973FR20-F1
#
_cell.length_a   1.000
_cell.length_b   1.000
_cell.length_c   1.000
_cell.angle_alpha   90.00
_cell.angle_beta   90.00
_cell.angle_gamma   90.00
#
_symmetry.space_group_name_H-M   'P 1'
#
loop_
_entity.id
_entity.type
_entity.pdbx_description
1 polymer ?
#
loop_
_entity_poly.entity_id
_entity_poly.type
_entity_poly.pdbx_seq_one_letter_code
_entity_poly.pdbx_strand_id
1 'polypeptide(L)'
;MTAQQLTPPQGCTTRPNLTRLNARVDLALGGLLLGTGFSAYLDTTIHIALASALLVGVGVHLALHGRWIAATARRRHQAPWATQRKALLGLLLLLILMPLVLSGAVVALIYAPSVSVFHTRSFYLFAGLALLHLALSWRWIAARLRRRESSSVGHNGQLT
;
A
#
# COMPACT_ATOMS: atom_id res chain seq x y z
N MET A 1 58.02 -13.18 -10.59
CA MET A 1 57.31 -11.89 -10.48
C MET A 1 55.84 -12.19 -10.22
N THR A 2 55.44 -12.16 -8.95
CA THR A 2 54.12 -12.61 -8.51
C THR A 2 53.27 -11.38 -8.24
N ALA A 3 52.28 -11.12 -9.08
CA ALA A 3 51.37 -9.99 -8.91
C ALA A 3 50.44 -10.28 -7.72
N GLN A 4 50.58 -9.50 -6.65
CA GLN A 4 49.63 -9.47 -5.55
C GLN A 4 48.31 -8.88 -6.06
N GLN A 5 47.29 -9.71 -6.12
CA GLN A 5 45.93 -9.34 -6.51
C GLN A 5 45.29 -8.61 -5.31
N LEU A 6 45.28 -7.28 -5.34
CA LEU A 6 44.56 -6.46 -4.36
C LEU A 6 43.05 -6.74 -4.46
N THR A 7 42.49 -7.31 -3.40
CA THR A 7 41.04 -7.41 -3.24
C THR A 7 40.48 -6.04 -2.83
N PRO A 8 39.45 -5.53 -3.51
CA PRO A 8 38.84 -4.26 -3.11
C PRO A 8 38.13 -4.40 -1.75
N PRO A 9 38.12 -3.35 -0.92
CA PRO A 9 37.44 -3.37 0.36
C PRO A 9 35.95 -3.62 0.15
N GLN A 10 35.45 -4.70 0.75
CA GLN A 10 34.02 -4.98 0.81
C GLN A 10 33.36 -3.98 1.76
N GLY A 11 33.16 -2.75 1.28
CA GLY A 11 32.32 -1.76 1.93
C GLY A 11 30.93 -2.35 2.10
N CYS A 12 30.58 -2.64 3.35
CA CYS A 12 29.28 -3.14 3.78
C CYS A 12 28.19 -2.08 3.48
N THR A 13 27.79 -1.97 2.22
CA THR A 13 26.57 -1.25 1.86
C THR A 13 25.42 -2.20 2.13
N THR A 14 24.86 -2.11 3.34
CA THR A 14 23.69 -2.90 3.73
C THR A 14 22.53 -2.51 2.82
N ARG A 15 22.33 -3.27 1.74
CA ARG A 15 21.27 -2.99 0.77
C ARG A 15 19.93 -3.03 1.51
N PRO A 16 19.13 -1.94 1.50
CA PRO A 16 17.91 -1.89 2.28
C PRO A 16 16.97 -3.02 1.87
N ASN A 17 16.39 -3.72 2.85
CA ASN A 17 15.43 -4.78 2.58
C ASN A 17 14.11 -4.18 2.10
N LEU A 18 13.99 -4.01 0.78
CA LEU A 18 12.84 -3.41 0.09
C LEU A 18 11.51 -4.05 0.49
N THR A 19 11.48 -5.34 0.81
CA THR A 19 10.24 -6.03 1.23
C THR A 19 9.74 -5.50 2.58
N ARG A 20 10.64 -5.23 3.53
CA ARG A 20 10.27 -4.66 4.83
C ARG A 20 9.88 -3.19 4.69
N LEU A 21 10.56 -2.44 3.84
CA LEU A 21 10.23 -1.04 3.56
C LEU A 21 8.84 -0.92 2.94
N ASN A 22 8.56 -1.67 1.88
CA ASN A 22 7.24 -1.67 1.23
C ASN A 22 6.13 -2.02 2.22
N ALA A 23 6.35 -3.04 3.06
CA ALA A 23 5.37 -3.40 4.09
C ALA A 23 5.10 -2.28 5.11
N ARG A 24 6.12 -1.49 5.47
CA ARG A 24 5.95 -0.32 6.36
C ARG A 24 5.20 0.82 5.67
N VAL A 25 5.53 1.08 4.41
CA VAL A 25 4.85 2.11 3.59
C VAL A 25 3.38 1.74 3.41
N ASP A 26 3.07 0.48 3.10
CA ASP A 26 1.69 -0.01 2.93
C ASP A 26 0.90 0.10 4.23
N LEU A 27 1.52 -0.20 5.37
CA LEU A 27 0.89 -0.08 6.68
C LEU A 27 0.62 1.39 7.04
N ALA A 28 1.58 2.28 6.78
CA ALA A 28 1.40 3.71 6.97
C ALA A 28 0.30 4.28 6.07
N LEU A 29 0.24 3.86 4.79
CA LEU A 29 -0.84 4.22 3.88
C LEU A 29 -2.20 3.74 4.37
N GLY A 30 -2.28 2.47 4.81
CA GLY A 30 -3.51 1.90 5.34
C GLY A 30 -4.00 2.68 6.56
N GLY A 31 -3.10 3.08 7.45
CA GLY A 31 -3.39 3.93 8.60
C GLY A 31 -3.88 5.32 8.17
N LEU A 32 -3.17 5.99 7.25
CA LEU A 32 -3.57 7.30 6.73
C LEU A 32 -4.95 7.24 6.06
N LEU A 33 -5.21 6.23 5.24
CA LEU A 33 -6.48 6.05 4.54
C LEU A 33 -7.65 5.92 5.52
N LEU A 34 -7.49 5.11 6.58
CA LEU A 34 -8.49 4.96 7.63
C LEU A 34 -8.67 6.27 8.42
N GLY A 35 -7.56 6.93 8.77
CA GLY A 35 -7.56 8.22 9.46
C GLY A 35 -8.29 9.30 8.67
N THR A 36 -7.99 9.43 7.37
CA THR A 36 -8.64 10.38 6.45
C THR A 36 -10.13 10.09 6.30
N GLY A 37 -10.52 8.82 6.18
CA GLY A 37 -11.93 8.42 6.10
C GLY A 37 -12.69 8.74 7.39
N PHE A 38 -12.08 8.53 8.55
CA PHE A 38 -12.68 8.83 9.85
C PHE A 38 -12.76 10.33 10.12
N SER A 39 -11.68 11.08 9.85
CA SER A 39 -11.65 12.53 10.06
C SER A 39 -12.63 13.30 9.19
N ALA A 40 -13.04 12.75 8.04
CA ALA A 40 -14.09 13.32 7.20
C ALA A 40 -15.42 13.58 7.94
N TYR A 41 -15.70 12.80 8.99
CA TYR A 41 -16.91 12.95 9.83
C TYR A 41 -16.70 13.83 11.05
N LEU A 42 -15.45 14.11 11.43
CA LEU A 42 -15.12 14.87 12.62
C LEU A 42 -14.85 16.33 12.30
N ASP A 43 -13.91 16.58 11.39
CA ASP A 43 -13.42 17.91 11.10
C ASP A 43 -12.82 17.99 9.70
N THR A 44 -13.20 19.04 8.98
CA THR A 44 -12.78 19.25 7.59
C THR A 44 -11.30 19.60 7.50
N THR A 45 -10.75 20.35 8.46
CA THR A 45 -9.33 20.76 8.44
C THR A 45 -8.42 19.56 8.66
N ILE A 46 -8.72 18.70 9.64
CA ILE A 46 -7.98 17.45 9.88
C ILE A 46 -8.11 16.52 8.67
N HIS A 47 -9.30 16.43 8.06
CA HIS A 47 -9.49 15.66 6.84
C HIS A 47 -8.58 16.12 5.70
N ILE A 48 -8.52 17.42 5.41
CA ILE A 48 -7.67 17.97 4.35
C ILE A 48 -6.19 17.72 4.66
N ALA A 49 -5.76 17.88 5.91
CA ALA A 49 -4.36 17.63 6.31
C ALA A 49 -3.96 16.15 6.11
N LEU A 50 -4.79 15.22 6.60
CA LEU A 50 -4.54 13.78 6.41
C LEU A 50 -4.66 13.35 4.95
N ALA A 51 -5.62 13.90 4.19
CA ALA A 51 -5.77 13.65 2.76
C ALA A 51 -4.54 14.13 1.97
N SER A 52 -3.96 15.26 2.36
CA SER A 52 -2.73 15.80 1.75
C SER A 52 -1.53 14.88 2.01
N ALA A 53 -1.36 14.38 3.24
CA ALA A 53 -0.36 13.37 3.57
C ALA A 53 -0.59 12.05 2.81
N LEU A 54 -1.84 11.62 2.69
CA LEU A 54 -2.23 10.45 1.91
C LEU A 54 -1.87 10.61 0.42
N LEU A 55 -2.07 11.78 -0.17
CA LEU A 55 -1.70 12.06 -1.57
C LEU A 55 -0.20 11.86 -1.81
N VAL A 56 0.64 12.42 -0.94
CA VAL A 56 2.10 12.23 -1.01
C VAL A 56 2.46 10.75 -0.83
N GLY A 57 1.87 10.09 0.17
CA GLY A 57 2.07 8.67 0.43
C GLY A 57 1.72 7.80 -0.78
N VAL A 58 0.57 8.04 -1.41
CA VAL A 58 0.11 7.34 -2.61
C VAL A 58 1.12 7.51 -3.76
N GLY A 59 1.70 8.71 -3.94
CA GLY A 59 2.77 8.94 -4.90
C GLY A 59 4.01 8.06 -4.63
N VAL A 60 4.45 8.00 -3.37
CA VAL A 60 5.58 7.14 -2.94
C VAL A 60 5.26 5.66 -3.16
N HIS A 61 4.06 5.20 -2.77
CA HIS A 61 3.62 3.83 -2.98
C HIS A 61 3.63 3.47 -4.48
N LEU A 62 3.12 4.36 -5.33
CA LEU A 62 3.10 4.14 -6.77
C LEU A 62 4.51 4.03 -7.36
N ALA A 63 5.45 4.87 -6.90
CA ALA A 63 6.85 4.80 -7.31
C ALA A 63 7.51 3.46 -6.91
N LEU A 64 7.23 2.98 -5.69
CA LEU A 64 7.75 1.70 -5.20
C LEU A 64 7.14 0.48 -5.92
N HIS A 65 5.87 0.57 -6.32
CA HIS A 65 5.12 -0.53 -6.93
C HIS A 65 5.02 -0.45 -8.46
N GLY A 66 5.58 0.57 -9.12
CA GLY A 66 5.48 0.77 -10.56
C GLY A 66 5.95 -0.43 -11.40
N ARG A 67 7.04 -1.10 -10.98
CA ARG A 67 7.53 -2.32 -11.66
C ARG A 67 6.54 -3.48 -11.54
N TRP A 68 5.89 -3.63 -10.38
CA TRP A 68 4.86 -4.63 -10.15
C TRP A 68 3.61 -4.35 -10.99
N ILE A 69 3.19 -3.09 -11.11
CA ILE A 69 2.05 -2.68 -11.94
C ILE A 69 2.32 -3.04 -13.41
N ALA A 70 3.49 -2.65 -13.93
CA ALA A 70 3.86 -2.93 -15.31
C ALA A 70 4.05 -4.45 -15.59
N ALA A 71 4.49 -5.22 -14.61
CA ALA A 71 4.59 -6.67 -14.73
C ALA A 71 3.20 -7.34 -14.70
N THR A 72 2.32 -6.88 -13.81
CA THR A 72 0.94 -7.36 -13.68
C THR A 72 0.14 -7.07 -14.95
N ALA A 73 0.25 -5.86 -15.51
CA ALA A 73 -0.41 -5.49 -16.76
C ALA A 73 0.01 -6.40 -17.93
N ARG A 74 1.30 -6.74 -18.02
CA ARG A 74 1.85 -7.62 -19.06
C ARG A 74 1.47 -9.09 -18.89
N ARG A 75 1.41 -9.59 -17.66
CA ARG A 75 1.16 -11.01 -17.35
C ARG A 75 -0.32 -11.37 -17.19
N ARG A 76 -1.23 -10.42 -17.43
CA ARG A 76 -2.67 -10.59 -17.15
C ARG A 76 -3.30 -11.81 -17.84
N HIS A 77 -2.75 -12.26 -18.96
CA HIS A 77 -3.27 -13.40 -19.74
C HIS A 77 -2.54 -14.72 -19.48
N GLN A 78 -1.43 -14.71 -18.76
CA GLN A 78 -0.53 -15.86 -18.60
C GLN A 78 -0.63 -16.53 -17.22
N ALA A 79 -1.29 -15.89 -16.25
CA ALA A 79 -1.40 -16.40 -14.88
C ALA A 79 -2.68 -17.24 -14.68
N PRO A 80 -2.72 -18.17 -13.71
CA PRO A 80 -3.97 -18.84 -13.33
C PRO A 80 -5.05 -17.85 -12.89
N TRP A 81 -6.32 -18.13 -13.20
CA TRP A 81 -7.47 -17.24 -12.91
C TRP A 81 -7.52 -16.75 -11.45
N ALA A 82 -7.23 -17.64 -10.49
CA ALA A 82 -7.20 -17.28 -9.07
C ALA A 82 -6.17 -16.18 -8.73
N THR A 83 -5.03 -16.18 -9.43
CA THR A 83 -3.98 -15.15 -9.29
C THR A 83 -4.36 -13.88 -10.03
N GLN A 84 -4.96 -14.02 -11.22
CA GLN A 84 -5.43 -12.88 -12.02
C GLN A 84 -6.47 -12.05 -11.26
N ARG A 85 -7.49 -12.68 -10.64
CA ARG A 85 -8.53 -11.95 -9.89
C ARG A 85 -7.97 -11.08 -8.77
N LYS A 86 -6.99 -11.57 -8.02
CA LYS A 86 -6.34 -10.80 -6.94
C LYS A 86 -5.56 -9.61 -7.48
N ALA A 87 -4.82 -9.83 -8.57
CA ALA A 87 -4.05 -8.78 -9.22
C ALA A 87 -4.96 -7.71 -9.85
N LEU A 88 -6.06 -8.13 -10.50
CA LEU A 88 -7.09 -7.24 -11.06
C LEU A 88 -7.77 -6.43 -9.97
N LEU A 89 -8.13 -7.04 -8.83
CA LEU A 89 -8.72 -6.31 -7.72
C LEU A 89 -7.75 -5.26 -7.16
N GLY A 90 -6.47 -5.60 -7.00
CA GLY A 90 -5.45 -4.63 -6.60
C GLY A 90 -5.28 -3.47 -7.59
N LEU A 91 -5.29 -3.77 -8.90
CA LEU A 91 -5.24 -2.75 -9.95
C LEU A 91 -6.49 -1.86 -9.94
N LEU A 92 -7.67 -2.44 -9.74
CA LEU A 92 -8.94 -1.73 -9.65
C LEU A 92 -8.96 -0.78 -8.44
N LEU A 93 -8.48 -1.25 -7.29
CA LEU A 93 -8.31 -0.40 -6.10
C LEU A 93 -7.41 0.79 -6.38
N LEU A 94 -6.27 0.56 -7.05
CA LEU A 94 -5.37 1.64 -7.44
C LEU A 94 -6.04 2.63 -8.40
N LEU A 95 -6.78 2.11 -9.39
CA LEU A 95 -7.45 2.90 -10.42
C LEU A 95 -8.55 3.79 -9.83
N ILE A 96 -9.22 3.36 -8.76
CA ILE A 96 -10.26 4.15 -8.08
C ILE A 96 -9.64 5.10 -7.04
N LEU A 97 -8.57 4.68 -6.37
CA LEU A 97 -7.89 5.53 -5.38
C LEU A 97 -7.31 6.79 -6.01
N MET A 98 -6.76 6.71 -7.22
CA MET A 98 -6.20 7.89 -7.92
C MET A 98 -7.21 9.04 -8.12
N PRO A 99 -8.35 8.84 -8.80
CA PRO A 99 -9.34 9.89 -8.97
C PRO A 99 -10.00 10.28 -7.64
N LEU A 100 -10.08 9.38 -6.66
CA LEU A 100 -10.56 9.73 -5.33
C LEU A 100 -9.68 10.79 -4.66
N VAL A 101 -8.37 10.54 -4.58
CA VAL A 101 -7.44 11.50 -3.95
C VAL A 101 -7.37 12.79 -4.77
N LEU A 102 -7.35 12.70 -6.11
CA LEU A 102 -7.25 13.86 -6.98
C LEU A 102 -8.52 14.74 -6.92
N SER A 103 -9.71 14.14 -6.88
CA SER A 103 -10.96 14.88 -6.69
C SER A 103 -11.02 15.56 -5.33
N GLY A 104 -10.46 14.97 -4.27
CA GLY A 104 -10.35 15.59 -2.96
C GLY A 104 -9.49 16.86 -2.99
N ALA A 105 -8.36 16.81 -3.70
CA ALA A 105 -7.50 17.98 -3.91
C ALA A 105 -8.23 19.11 -4.67
N VAL A 106 -9.01 18.77 -5.70
CA VAL A 106 -9.82 19.74 -6.45
C VAL A 106 -10.88 20.39 -5.55
N VAL A 107 -11.59 19.59 -4.73
CA VAL A 107 -12.59 20.10 -3.79
C VAL A 107 -11.95 21.06 -2.79
N ALA A 108 -10.75 20.74 -2.29
CA ALA A 108 -10.03 21.58 -1.33
C ALA A 108 -9.57 22.92 -1.93
N LEU A 109 -9.29 22.98 -3.24
CA LEU A 109 -8.76 24.19 -3.89
C LEU A 109 -9.85 25.15 -4.38
N ILE A 110 -10.90 24.64 -5.03
CA ILE A 110 -11.83 25.49 -5.80
C ILE A 110 -13.29 25.30 -5.36
N TYR A 111 -13.59 24.28 -4.55
CA TYR A 111 -14.96 23.88 -4.17
C TYR A 111 -15.94 23.81 -5.37
N ALA A 112 -16.11 22.60 -5.91
CA ALA A 112 -17.08 22.34 -6.98
C ALA A 112 -18.11 21.27 -6.51
N PRO A 113 -19.42 21.59 -6.44
CA PRO A 113 -20.43 20.66 -5.93
C PRO A 113 -20.48 19.31 -6.66
N SER A 114 -20.34 19.32 -7.99
CA SER A 114 -20.31 18.10 -8.81
C SER A 114 -19.10 17.21 -8.46
N VAL A 115 -17.94 17.82 -8.21
CA VAL A 115 -16.72 17.11 -7.80
C VAL A 115 -16.85 16.56 -6.38
N SER A 116 -17.51 17.29 -5.47
CA SER A 116 -17.78 16.82 -4.11
C SER A 116 -18.70 15.58 -4.09
N VAL A 117 -19.77 15.58 -4.89
CA VAL A 117 -20.64 14.40 -5.05
C VAL A 117 -19.87 13.23 -5.64
N PHE A 118 -19.07 13.46 -6.67
CA PHE A 118 -18.20 12.45 -7.27
C PHE A 118 -17.19 11.88 -6.26
N HIS A 119 -16.55 12.75 -5.48
CA HIS A 119 -15.57 12.38 -4.45
C HIS A 119 -16.20 11.46 -3.40
N THR A 120 -17.37 11.84 -2.89
CA THR A 120 -18.11 11.06 -1.89
C THR A 120 -18.54 9.68 -2.43
N ARG A 121 -19.08 9.62 -3.66
CA ARG A 121 -19.47 8.35 -4.30
C ARG A 121 -18.27 7.45 -4.56
N SER A 122 -17.16 8.04 -5.01
CA SER A 122 -15.91 7.32 -5.25
C SER A 122 -15.35 6.75 -3.96
N PHE A 123 -15.46 7.47 -2.84
CA PHE A 123 -15.06 6.99 -1.53
C PHE A 123 -15.85 5.74 -1.11
N TYR A 124 -17.18 5.74 -1.22
CA TYR A 124 -17.98 4.58 -0.86
C TYR A 124 -17.67 3.35 -1.73
N LEU A 125 -17.51 3.56 -3.05
CA LEU A 125 -17.12 2.49 -3.97
C LEU A 125 -15.75 1.92 -3.60
N PHE A 126 -14.78 2.80 -3.34
CA PHE A 126 -13.44 2.41 -2.92
C PHE A 126 -13.46 1.65 -1.60
N ALA A 127 -14.19 2.13 -0.60
CA ALA A 127 -14.30 1.49 0.71
C ALA A 127 -14.90 0.09 0.60
N GLY A 128 -15.98 -0.09 -0.17
CA GLY A 128 -16.57 -1.40 -0.43
C GLY A 128 -15.60 -2.37 -1.09
N LEU A 129 -14.85 -1.92 -2.10
CA LEU A 129 -13.83 -2.73 -2.76
C LEU A 129 -12.63 -3.04 -1.87
N ALA A 130 -12.21 -2.10 -1.02
CA ALA A 130 -11.15 -2.31 -0.05
C ALA A 130 -11.53 -3.36 1.00
N LEU A 131 -12.77 -3.30 1.51
CA LEU A 131 -13.29 -4.31 2.43
C LEU A 131 -13.38 -5.69 1.75
N LEU A 132 -13.87 -5.75 0.51
CA LEU A 132 -13.88 -6.99 -0.26
C LEU A 132 -12.46 -7.55 -0.46
N HIS A 133 -11.50 -6.70 -0.81
CA HIS A 133 -10.11 -7.08 -0.97
C HIS A 133 -9.50 -7.61 0.33
N LEU A 134 -9.80 -6.95 1.45
CA LEU A 134 -9.38 -7.39 2.79
C LEU A 134 -9.99 -8.75 3.14
N ALA A 135 -11.28 -8.94 2.92
CA ALA A 135 -11.99 -10.21 3.18
C ALA A 135 -11.40 -11.36 2.36
N LEU A 136 -11.15 -11.15 1.07
CA LEU A 136 -10.53 -12.15 0.20
C LEU A 136 -9.07 -12.46 0.57
N SER A 137 -8.39 -11.50 1.19
CA SER A 137 -7.01 -11.64 1.65
C SER A 137 -6.90 -12.15 3.09
N TRP A 138 -8.02 -12.23 3.83
CA TRP A 138 -8.05 -12.51 5.26
C TRP A 138 -7.35 -13.83 5.63
N ARG A 139 -7.60 -14.91 4.87
CA ARG A 139 -6.97 -16.22 5.11
C ARG A 139 -5.44 -16.12 5.11
N TRP A 140 -4.87 -15.34 4.19
CA TRP A 140 -3.43 -15.16 4.09
C TRP A 140 -2.88 -14.27 5.21
N ILE A 141 -3.61 -13.20 5.57
CA ILE A 141 -3.25 -12.32 6.69
C ILE A 141 -3.22 -13.12 8.00
N ALA A 142 -4.31 -13.85 8.29
CA ALA A 142 -4.43 -14.68 9.49
C ALA A 142 -3.33 -15.77 9.55
N ALA A 143 -2.94 -16.34 8.41
CA ALA A 143 -1.83 -17.29 8.36
C ALA A 143 -0.45 -16.63 8.64
N ARG A 144 -0.26 -15.36 8.28
CA ARG A 144 0.96 -14.61 8.62
C ARG A 144 1.02 -14.19 10.08
N LEU A 145 -0.11 -13.79 10.66
CA LEU A 145 -0.20 -13.41 12.06
C LEU A 145 0.14 -14.59 12.98
N ARG A 146 -0.46 -15.75 12.72
CA ARG A 146 -0.18 -16.99 13.48
C ARG A 146 1.29 -17.41 13.46
N ARG A 147 2.00 -17.22 12.33
CA ARG A 147 3.44 -17.56 12.27
C ARG A 147 4.31 -16.67 13.16
N ARG A 148 3.93 -15.39 13.37
CA ARG A 148 4.70 -14.49 14.23
C ARG A 148 4.61 -14.88 15.70
N GLU A 149 3.45 -15.35 16.13
CA GLU A 149 3.23 -15.85 17.50
C GLU A 149 4.12 -17.07 17.77
N SER A 150 4.16 -18.04 16.85
CA SER A 150 5.01 -19.24 17.00
C SER A 150 6.51 -18.93 17.06
N SER A 151 7.00 -17.96 16.28
CA SER A 151 8.42 -17.55 16.33
C SER A 151 8.80 -16.81 17.62
N SER A 152 7.85 -16.09 18.23
CA SER A 152 8.08 -15.38 19.49
C SER A 152 8.17 -16.35 20.68
N VAL A 153 7.38 -17.42 20.67
CA VAL A 153 7.40 -18.45 21.73
C VAL A 153 8.69 -19.27 21.67
N GLY A 154 9.17 -19.63 20.47
CA GLY A 154 10.42 -20.39 20.31
C GLY A 154 11.68 -19.65 20.76
N HIS A 155 11.69 -18.32 20.72
CA HIS A 155 12.86 -17.53 21.16
C HIS A 155 12.91 -17.35 22.69
N ASN A 156 11.76 -17.34 23.37
CA ASN A 156 11.69 -17.26 24.84
C ASN A 156 11.91 -18.61 25.53
N GLY A 157 11.69 -19.73 24.84
CA GLY A 157 11.89 -21.08 25.40
C GLY A 157 13.34 -21.59 25.41
N GLN A 158 14.31 -20.82 24.89
CA GLN A 158 15.74 -21.17 24.90
C GLN A 158 16.55 -20.46 26.00
N LEU A 159 15.89 -19.70 26.88
CA LEU A 159 16.54 -18.96 27.98
C LEU A 159 16.26 -19.56 29.36
N THR A 160 15.79 -20.80 29.44
CA THR A 160 15.57 -21.55 30.69
C THR A 160 16.35 -22.84 30.71
#